data_AF-A0A4Q2XM29-F1
#
_entry.id   AF-A0A4Q2XM29-F1
#
_cell.length_a   1.000
_cell.length_b   1.000
_cell.length_c   1.000
_cell.angle_alpha   90.00
_cell.angle_beta   90.00
_cell.angle_gamma   90.00
#
_symmetry.space_group_name_H-M   'P 1'
#
loop_
_entity.id
_entity.type
_entity.pdbx_description
1 polymer ?
#
loop_
_entity_poly.entity_id
_entity_poly.type
_entity_poly.pdbx_seq_one_letter_code
_entity_poly.pdbx_strand_id
1 'polypeptide(L)'
;MFLNGGNDSNNMIIPTLPEEWRSYSAIRTPVLAIPNSNGAPNTALALASQNGTGTFPAGDGRTYGFHPAMPELRNLFDAGFVAPVFNVGTLNFPMTKAQYTSGQVPRPPQLFSHSDQQTQWQTSLPDQPSISGWGGRVADLLTAPIDVNAGGRISMAVTLAGSNLFEVGNANIAPQYAITTGGAVTLSNVSGGRHTALQAFLNIDKASADLQTKAYAGVLDQGIASAAMLKAALDAQAAASPSWLARFPNTISTPNGGTQNFTSSLMSQMKMVARLIDLGSRSIAQGGMGMKRQIFFIQVGGYDTHTNQTGNAGATAVDNARVIIGSHANLYSELSQTLNALHLALGDIGTARGAPDMLRDSVTSFTSSDFNRTFPCNGFGSDHGWG
;
A
#
# COMPACT_ATOMS: atom_id res chain seq x y z
N MET A 1 -0.06 -0.80 2.25
CA MET A 1 -0.11 0.22 1.17
C MET A 1 -1.39 1.01 1.31
N PHE A 2 -1.30 2.33 1.36
CA PHE A 2 -2.45 3.21 1.60
C PHE A 2 -2.93 3.88 0.30
N LEU A 3 -4.21 3.70 -0.02
CA LEU A 3 -4.89 4.27 -1.19
C LEU A 3 -5.61 5.55 -0.74
N ASN A 4 -4.92 6.67 -0.73
CA ASN A 4 -5.40 7.93 -0.14
C ASN A 4 -6.50 8.58 -1.00
N GLY A 5 -7.67 8.85 -0.41
CA GLY A 5 -8.80 9.53 -1.05
C GLY A 5 -10.14 8.76 -1.05
N GLY A 6 -10.23 7.60 -0.41
CA GLY A 6 -11.45 6.80 -0.39
C GLY A 6 -11.68 6.05 -1.70
N ASN A 7 -11.00 4.92 -1.88
CA ASN A 7 -11.09 4.10 -3.08
C ASN A 7 -12.52 3.56 -3.30
N ASP A 8 -13.07 3.76 -4.51
CA ASP A 8 -14.34 3.16 -4.92
C ASP A 8 -14.22 1.66 -5.20
N SER A 9 -14.09 0.86 -4.14
CA SER A 9 -13.90 -0.59 -4.23
C SER A 9 -15.07 -1.33 -4.90
N ASN A 10 -16.23 -0.68 -5.05
CA ASN A 10 -17.38 -1.22 -5.77
C ASN A 10 -17.09 -1.44 -7.26
N ASN A 11 -16.08 -0.74 -7.81
CA ASN A 11 -15.57 -0.98 -9.16
C ASN A 11 -14.28 -1.81 -9.16
N MET A 12 -13.69 -2.14 -8.00
CA MET A 12 -12.54 -3.05 -7.93
C MET A 12 -12.98 -4.50 -8.14
N ILE A 13 -14.02 -4.91 -7.42
CA ILE A 13 -14.58 -6.26 -7.49
C ILE A 13 -16.07 -6.14 -7.74
N ILE A 14 -16.51 -6.70 -8.86
CA ILE A 14 -17.83 -6.48 -9.44
C ILE A 14 -18.59 -7.81 -9.41
N PRO A 15 -19.87 -7.84 -9.02
CA PRO A 15 -20.70 -9.04 -9.16
C PRO A 15 -20.92 -9.35 -10.65
N THR A 16 -20.74 -10.61 -11.03
CA THR A 16 -20.86 -11.08 -12.42
C THR A 16 -22.04 -12.01 -12.66
N LEU A 17 -22.80 -12.39 -11.62
CA LEU A 17 -24.09 -13.04 -11.80
C LEU A 17 -25.06 -12.08 -12.51
N PRO A 18 -25.82 -12.52 -13.54
CA PRO A 18 -26.62 -11.61 -14.35
C PRO A 18 -27.61 -10.74 -13.57
N GLU A 19 -28.34 -11.30 -12.61
CA GLU A 19 -29.29 -10.56 -11.77
C GLU A 19 -28.60 -9.59 -10.80
N GLU A 20 -27.49 -9.99 -10.19
CA GLU A 20 -26.73 -9.13 -9.27
C GLU A 20 -26.04 -7.99 -10.03
N TRP A 21 -25.48 -8.29 -11.21
CA TRP A 21 -24.91 -7.30 -12.10
C TRP A 21 -25.96 -6.31 -12.60
N ARG A 22 -27.18 -6.75 -12.94
CA ARG A 22 -28.27 -5.83 -13.31
C ARG A 22 -28.58 -4.85 -12.18
N SER A 23 -28.63 -5.33 -10.94
CA SER A 23 -28.82 -4.47 -9.76
C SER A 23 -27.65 -3.49 -9.57
N TYR A 24 -26.42 -3.98 -9.65
CA TYR A 24 -25.21 -3.15 -9.63
C TYR A 24 -25.26 -2.08 -10.73
N SER A 25 -25.49 -2.46 -11.98
CA SER A 25 -25.50 -1.57 -13.14
C SER A 25 -26.59 -0.51 -13.05
N ALA A 26 -27.78 -0.85 -12.53
CA ALA A 26 -28.86 0.11 -12.34
C ALA A 26 -28.48 1.21 -11.33
N ILE A 27 -27.82 0.85 -10.23
CA ILE A 27 -27.44 1.81 -9.18
C ILE A 27 -26.19 2.62 -9.57
N ARG A 28 -25.23 1.98 -10.25
CA ARG A 28 -23.99 2.61 -10.70
C ARG A 28 -24.19 3.48 -11.94
N THR A 29 -25.29 3.28 -12.66
CA THR A 29 -25.62 3.95 -13.93
C THR A 29 -24.59 3.66 -15.03
N PRO A 30 -24.85 4.04 -16.30
CA PRO A 30 -23.84 3.93 -17.36
C PRO A 30 -22.56 4.73 -17.11
N VAL A 31 -22.56 5.67 -16.14
CA VAL A 31 -21.39 6.47 -15.79
C VAL A 31 -20.31 5.63 -15.10
N LEU A 32 -20.69 4.71 -14.20
CA LEU A 32 -19.73 3.93 -13.40
C LEU A 32 -19.83 2.42 -13.58
N ALA A 33 -20.92 1.89 -14.13
CA ALA A 33 -21.14 0.46 -14.21
C ALA A 33 -20.14 -0.22 -15.16
N ILE A 34 -19.28 -1.06 -14.61
CA ILE A 34 -18.39 -1.89 -15.42
C ILE A 34 -19.19 -2.98 -16.15
N PRO A 35 -19.01 -3.18 -17.46
CA PRO A 35 -19.77 -4.15 -18.23
C PRO A 35 -19.47 -5.59 -17.79
N ASN A 36 -20.50 -6.45 -17.75
CA ASN A 36 -20.37 -7.88 -17.44
C ASN A 36 -20.42 -8.77 -18.69
N SER A 37 -21.18 -8.37 -19.71
CA SER A 37 -21.29 -9.10 -20.98
C SER A 37 -21.07 -8.17 -22.15
N ASN A 38 -19.89 -8.26 -22.77
CA ASN A 38 -19.51 -7.80 -24.10
C ASN A 38 -18.03 -8.15 -24.28
N GLY A 39 -17.74 -9.25 -24.99
CA GLY A 39 -16.41 -9.75 -25.40
C GLY A 39 -15.16 -9.09 -24.79
N ALA A 40 -14.31 -9.90 -24.13
CA ALA A 40 -12.97 -9.49 -23.70
C ALA A 40 -12.25 -8.63 -24.78
N PRO A 41 -11.47 -7.60 -24.39
CA PRO A 41 -10.89 -7.35 -23.07
C PRO A 41 -11.66 -6.37 -22.15
N ASN A 42 -12.88 -5.95 -22.50
CA ASN A 42 -13.50 -4.72 -21.96
C ASN A 42 -14.58 -4.94 -20.87
N THR A 43 -14.55 -6.06 -20.15
CA THR A 43 -15.54 -6.43 -19.13
C THR A 43 -14.88 -6.77 -17.81
N ALA A 44 -15.66 -6.89 -16.73
CA ALA A 44 -15.17 -7.42 -15.47
C ALA A 44 -14.42 -8.74 -15.69
N LEU A 45 -13.17 -8.81 -15.20
CA LEU A 45 -12.30 -9.96 -15.38
C LEU A 45 -12.72 -11.06 -14.41
N ALA A 46 -13.44 -12.04 -14.92
CA ALA A 46 -13.95 -13.15 -14.12
C ALA A 46 -12.84 -13.81 -13.30
N LEU A 47 -13.12 -13.97 -12.01
CA LEU A 47 -12.32 -14.79 -11.09
C LEU A 47 -12.66 -16.25 -11.38
N ALA A 48 -11.67 -17.06 -11.74
CA ALA A 48 -11.92 -18.42 -12.23
C ALA A 48 -11.51 -19.50 -11.23
N SER A 49 -10.66 -19.18 -10.25
CA SER A 49 -10.14 -20.18 -9.33
C SER A 49 -9.78 -19.59 -7.96
N GLN A 50 -10.19 -20.27 -6.89
CA GLN A 50 -9.57 -20.11 -5.58
C GLN A 50 -8.41 -21.11 -5.51
N ASN A 51 -7.17 -20.62 -5.51
CA ASN A 51 -5.98 -21.44 -5.25
C ASN A 51 -5.73 -22.58 -6.27
N GLY A 52 -5.91 -22.32 -7.57
CA GLY A 52 -5.58 -23.29 -8.64
C GLY A 52 -6.36 -24.61 -8.65
N THR A 53 -7.35 -24.80 -7.76
CA THR A 53 -7.97 -26.10 -7.47
C THR A 53 -9.48 -26.18 -7.76
N GLY A 54 -10.15 -25.06 -8.05
CA GLY A 54 -11.62 -24.97 -8.24
C GLY A 54 -12.39 -25.19 -6.92
N THR A 55 -13.63 -24.74 -6.73
CA THR A 55 -14.70 -24.32 -7.64
C THR A 55 -15.09 -22.85 -7.41
N PHE A 56 -15.04 -22.04 -8.46
CA PHE A 56 -15.83 -20.81 -8.54
C PHE A 56 -17.23 -21.20 -9.09
N PRO A 57 -18.37 -20.66 -8.62
CA PRO A 57 -18.54 -19.48 -7.76
C PRO A 57 -17.92 -19.61 -6.36
N ALA A 58 -17.65 -18.47 -5.72
CA ALA A 58 -17.20 -18.42 -4.33
C ALA A 58 -18.11 -19.25 -3.41
N GLY A 59 -17.64 -19.59 -2.20
CA GLY A 59 -18.38 -20.48 -1.27
C GLY A 59 -19.80 -20.01 -0.89
N ASP A 60 -20.16 -18.77 -1.23
CA ASP A 60 -21.49 -18.17 -1.05
C ASP A 60 -22.41 -18.31 -2.28
N GLY A 61 -21.96 -19.00 -3.33
CA GLY A 61 -22.69 -19.19 -4.58
C GLY A 61 -22.60 -18.03 -5.58
N ARG A 62 -21.81 -16.99 -5.29
CA ARG A 62 -21.69 -15.80 -6.16
C ARG A 62 -20.48 -15.84 -7.07
N THR A 63 -20.60 -15.15 -8.20
CA THR A 63 -19.49 -14.90 -9.10
C THR A 63 -19.09 -13.43 -9.09
N TYR A 64 -17.78 -13.20 -9.14
CA TYR A 64 -17.17 -11.87 -9.14
C TYR A 64 -16.15 -11.74 -10.27
N GLY A 65 -15.80 -10.50 -10.58
CA GLY A 65 -14.68 -10.18 -11.46
C GLY A 65 -13.93 -8.95 -10.98
N PHE A 66 -12.61 -8.91 -11.24
CA PHE A 66 -11.84 -7.69 -11.03
C PHE A 66 -12.17 -6.64 -12.11
N HIS A 67 -11.88 -5.38 -11.83
CA HIS A 67 -11.88 -4.33 -12.85
C HIS A 67 -11.01 -4.73 -14.06
N PRO A 68 -11.40 -4.44 -15.32
CA PRO A 68 -10.60 -4.73 -16.52
C PRO A 68 -9.20 -4.09 -16.54
N ALA A 69 -8.97 -3.08 -15.70
CA ALA A 69 -7.65 -2.48 -15.51
C ALA A 69 -6.74 -3.26 -14.53
N MET A 70 -7.17 -4.42 -14.01
CA MET A 70 -6.41 -5.19 -13.01
C MET A 70 -6.11 -6.64 -13.45
N PRO A 71 -5.61 -6.88 -14.68
CA PRO A 71 -5.39 -8.23 -15.16
C PRO A 71 -4.34 -9.00 -14.36
N GLU A 72 -3.32 -8.32 -13.83
CA GLU A 72 -2.28 -8.96 -13.04
C GLU A 72 -2.81 -9.47 -11.69
N LEU A 73 -3.59 -8.67 -10.94
CA LEU A 73 -4.20 -9.15 -9.70
C LEU A 73 -5.21 -10.26 -9.94
N ARG A 74 -5.97 -10.21 -11.04
CA ARG A 74 -6.84 -11.32 -11.44
C ARG A 74 -6.03 -12.60 -11.65
N ASN A 75 -4.89 -12.52 -12.33
CA ASN A 75 -4.03 -13.69 -12.55
C ASN A 75 -3.41 -14.20 -11.25
N LEU A 76 -3.00 -13.31 -10.35
CA LEU A 76 -2.48 -13.69 -9.04
C LEU A 76 -3.55 -14.30 -8.13
N PHE A 77 -4.80 -13.83 -8.21
CA PHE A 77 -5.94 -14.45 -7.52
C PHE A 77 -6.15 -15.89 -7.97
N ASP A 78 -6.23 -16.10 -9.29
CA ASP A 78 -6.40 -17.43 -9.88
C ASP A 78 -5.25 -18.39 -9.50
N ALA A 79 -4.05 -17.83 -9.35
CA ALA A 79 -2.85 -18.55 -8.91
C ALA A 79 -2.76 -18.75 -7.37
N GLY A 80 -3.72 -18.24 -6.59
CA GLY A 80 -3.79 -18.43 -5.14
C GLY A 80 -3.01 -17.44 -4.27
N PHE A 81 -2.51 -16.34 -4.85
CA PHE A 81 -1.66 -15.37 -4.15
C PHE A 81 -2.40 -14.10 -3.68
N VAL A 82 -3.65 -13.89 -4.13
CA VAL A 82 -4.46 -12.72 -3.77
C VAL A 82 -5.76 -13.19 -3.15
N ALA A 83 -6.17 -12.53 -2.05
CA ALA A 83 -7.44 -12.78 -1.38
C ALA A 83 -8.20 -11.47 -1.17
N PRO A 84 -9.35 -11.27 -1.83
CA PRO A 84 -10.30 -10.23 -1.50
C PRO A 84 -10.91 -10.45 -0.11
N VAL A 85 -11.07 -9.36 0.65
CA VAL A 85 -11.83 -9.37 1.90
C VAL A 85 -12.93 -8.33 1.77
N PHE A 86 -14.19 -8.77 1.85
CA PHE A 86 -15.37 -7.92 1.72
C PHE A 86 -15.85 -7.42 3.08
N ASN A 87 -16.59 -6.32 3.07
CA ASN A 87 -17.27 -5.75 4.24
C ASN A 87 -16.30 -5.40 5.39
N VAL A 88 -15.10 -4.94 5.04
CA VAL A 88 -14.13 -4.42 6.02
C VAL A 88 -14.19 -2.91 6.00
N GLY A 89 -14.40 -2.32 7.18
CA GLY A 89 -14.49 -0.88 7.36
C GLY A 89 -14.26 -0.50 8.82
N THR A 90 -14.39 0.79 9.11
CA THR A 90 -14.09 1.37 10.43
C THR A 90 -15.24 1.26 11.43
N LEU A 91 -16.37 0.65 11.07
CA LEU A 91 -17.51 0.58 11.97
C LEU A 91 -17.26 -0.25 13.22
N ASN A 92 -17.61 0.32 14.37
CA ASN A 92 -17.57 -0.37 15.67
C ASN A 92 -18.59 -1.51 15.73
N PHE A 93 -19.76 -1.30 15.12
CA PHE A 93 -20.90 -2.22 15.15
C PHE A 93 -21.64 -2.20 13.82
N PRO A 94 -22.21 -3.35 13.39
CA PRO A 94 -23.19 -3.35 12.31
C PRO A 94 -24.34 -2.40 12.64
N MET A 95 -24.75 -1.58 11.67
CA MET A 95 -25.88 -0.66 11.85
C MET A 95 -26.76 -0.55 10.61
N THR A 96 -28.05 -0.36 10.84
CA THR A 96 -29.02 -0.03 9.80
C THR A 96 -29.07 1.47 9.54
N LYS A 97 -29.63 1.89 8.40
CA LYS A 97 -29.88 3.31 8.10
C LYS A 97 -30.73 3.99 9.19
N ALA A 98 -31.75 3.31 9.70
CA ALA A 98 -32.61 3.86 10.76
C ALA A 98 -31.80 4.13 12.05
N GLN A 99 -30.96 3.18 12.47
CA GLN A 99 -30.07 3.33 13.63
C GLN A 99 -29.03 4.44 13.42
N TYR A 100 -28.49 4.57 12.20
CA TYR A 100 -27.58 5.67 11.84
C TYR A 100 -28.27 7.03 12.00
N THR A 101 -29.50 7.17 11.51
CA THR A 101 -30.28 8.42 11.60
C THR A 101 -30.70 8.74 13.03
N SER A 102 -31.08 7.74 13.82
CA SER A 102 -31.53 7.93 15.21
C SER A 102 -30.38 8.08 16.20
N GLY A 103 -29.13 7.80 15.81
CA GLY A 103 -27.96 7.87 16.69
C GLY A 103 -27.96 6.85 17.83
N GLN A 104 -28.69 5.74 17.68
CA GLN A 104 -28.89 4.75 18.75
C GLN A 104 -27.72 3.78 18.92
N VAL A 105 -26.92 3.59 17.88
CA VAL A 105 -25.78 2.67 17.89
C VAL A 105 -24.49 3.50 17.88
N PRO A 106 -23.53 3.23 18.79
CA PRO A 106 -22.23 3.89 18.76
C PRO A 106 -21.57 3.74 17.40
N ARG A 107 -21.02 4.83 16.88
CA ARG A 107 -20.31 4.87 15.60
C ARG A 107 -19.02 5.66 15.73
N PRO A 108 -18.04 5.42 14.86
CA PRO A 108 -16.84 6.24 14.81
C PRO A 108 -17.20 7.73 14.66
N PRO A 109 -16.46 8.63 15.31
CA PRO A 109 -16.65 10.06 15.11
C PRO A 109 -16.33 10.43 13.66
N GLN A 110 -17.00 11.46 13.14
CA GLN A 110 -16.67 12.06 11.84
C GLN A 110 -16.58 11.04 10.68
N LEU A 111 -17.56 10.13 10.57
CA LEU A 111 -17.73 9.37 9.33
C LEU A 111 -17.69 10.33 8.13
N PHE A 112 -17.21 9.84 6.98
CA PHE A 112 -16.95 10.62 5.75
C PHE A 112 -15.73 11.57 5.78
N SER A 113 -15.11 11.82 6.93
CA SER A 113 -13.91 12.67 7.00
C SER A 113 -12.66 11.87 6.63
N HIS A 114 -11.89 12.32 5.63
CA HIS A 114 -10.64 11.67 5.24
C HIS A 114 -9.68 11.55 6.43
N SER A 115 -9.42 12.62 7.17
CA SER A 115 -8.43 12.62 8.26
C SER A 115 -8.83 11.69 9.40
N ASP A 116 -10.11 11.69 9.78
CA ASP A 116 -10.60 10.86 10.87
C ASP A 116 -10.60 9.38 10.45
N GLN A 117 -11.09 9.08 9.26
CA GLN A 117 -11.17 7.71 8.76
C GLN A 117 -9.80 7.10 8.45
N GLN A 118 -8.83 7.92 8.00
CA GLN A 118 -7.41 7.53 7.93
C GLN A 118 -6.89 7.13 9.31
N THR A 119 -7.13 7.98 10.31
CA THR A 119 -6.71 7.74 11.69
C THR A 119 -7.30 6.43 12.20
N GLN A 120 -8.60 6.20 12.02
CA GLN A 120 -9.30 5.01 12.50
C GLN A 120 -8.75 3.71 11.86
N TRP A 121 -8.45 3.72 10.57
CA TRP A 121 -7.78 2.60 9.90
C TRP A 121 -6.37 2.34 10.42
N GLN A 122 -5.59 3.40 10.58
CA GLN A 122 -4.19 3.30 11.02
C GLN A 122 -4.07 2.91 12.50
N THR A 123 -5.05 3.25 13.33
CA THR A 123 -5.07 2.96 14.77
C THR A 123 -5.76 1.64 15.08
N SER A 124 -6.72 1.20 14.26
CA SER A 124 -7.69 0.14 14.61
C SER A 124 -8.42 0.40 15.93
N LEU A 125 -8.56 1.67 16.31
CA LEU A 125 -9.33 2.14 17.46
C LEU A 125 -10.31 3.20 16.96
N PRO A 126 -11.39 2.78 16.31
CA PRO A 126 -12.29 3.69 15.60
C PRO A 126 -13.19 4.53 16.52
N ASP A 127 -13.25 4.22 17.80
CA ASP A 127 -14.15 4.82 18.78
C ASP A 127 -13.51 5.88 19.69
N GLN A 128 -12.20 6.12 19.55
CA GLN A 128 -11.46 7.03 20.40
C GLN A 128 -10.23 7.62 19.69
N PRO A 129 -9.76 8.81 20.11
CA PRO A 129 -8.45 9.30 19.69
C PRO A 129 -7.35 8.32 20.11
N SER A 130 -6.40 8.06 19.21
CA SER A 130 -5.21 7.26 19.51
C SER A 130 -3.97 7.99 19.05
N ILE A 131 -2.92 7.89 19.86
CA ILE A 131 -1.58 8.41 19.55
C ILE A 131 -0.65 7.33 18.99
N SER A 132 -1.14 6.09 18.83
CA SER A 132 -0.39 4.99 18.23
C SER A 132 -1.19 4.25 17.15
N GLY A 133 -0.47 3.73 16.17
CA GLY A 133 -0.98 2.86 15.13
C GLY A 133 -0.78 1.39 15.44
N TRP A 134 -1.60 0.53 14.84
CA TRP A 134 -1.50 -0.91 15.11
C TRP A 134 -0.20 -1.52 14.57
N GLY A 135 0.35 -0.99 13.47
CA GLY A 135 1.64 -1.41 12.93
C GLY A 135 2.80 -1.09 13.89
N GLY A 136 2.81 0.11 14.46
CA GLY A 136 3.79 0.51 15.47
C GLY A 136 3.66 -0.27 16.77
N ARG A 137 2.43 -0.56 17.23
CA ARG A 137 2.22 -1.46 18.39
C ARG A 137 2.72 -2.88 18.12
N VAL A 138 2.54 -3.40 16.91
CA VAL A 138 3.16 -4.67 16.49
C VAL A 138 4.69 -4.54 16.49
N ALA A 139 5.24 -3.44 16.00
CA ALA A 139 6.68 -3.20 16.00
C ALA A 139 7.27 -3.16 17.43
N ASP A 140 6.58 -2.52 18.39
CA ASP A 140 6.98 -2.54 19.81
C ASP A 140 7.04 -3.98 20.35
N LEU A 141 6.01 -4.79 20.09
CA LEU A 141 5.92 -6.17 20.55
C LEU A 141 6.98 -7.08 19.92
N LEU A 142 7.35 -6.84 18.66
CA LEU A 142 8.28 -7.70 17.91
C LEU A 142 9.74 -7.22 17.99
N THR A 143 9.97 -5.97 18.37
CA THR A 143 11.34 -5.44 18.58
C THR A 143 11.86 -5.75 19.97
N ALA A 144 10.97 -5.81 20.98
CA ALA A 144 11.36 -6.04 22.37
C ALA A 144 12.03 -7.42 22.62
N PRO A 145 11.59 -8.54 22.02
CA PRO A 145 12.26 -9.83 22.23
C PRO A 145 13.55 -9.94 21.42
N ILE A 146 14.65 -10.29 22.10
CA ILE A 146 16.00 -10.35 21.50
C ILE A 146 16.04 -11.31 20.29
N ASP A 147 15.28 -12.39 20.29
CA ASP A 147 15.34 -13.37 19.20
C ASP A 147 14.46 -13.05 17.98
N VAL A 148 13.61 -12.02 18.06
CA VAL A 148 12.60 -11.74 17.03
C VAL A 148 13.09 -10.72 16.00
N ASN A 149 13.82 -9.68 16.41
CA ASN A 149 14.47 -8.75 15.48
C ASN A 149 15.80 -8.15 15.99
N ALA A 150 16.39 -8.67 17.08
CA ALA A 150 17.71 -8.16 17.49
C ALA A 150 18.78 -8.60 16.49
N GLY A 151 19.56 -7.63 16.04
CA GLY A 151 20.50 -7.75 14.92
C GLY A 151 20.11 -6.94 13.68
N GLY A 152 18.86 -6.44 13.61
CA GLY A 152 18.43 -5.51 12.57
C GLY A 152 19.22 -4.19 12.63
N ARG A 153 19.76 -3.75 11.49
CA ARG A 153 20.63 -2.56 11.44
C ARG A 153 19.90 -1.23 11.22
N ILE A 154 18.61 -1.29 10.93
CA ILE A 154 17.70 -0.13 10.79
C ILE A 154 16.40 -0.42 11.55
N SER A 155 15.52 0.58 11.68
CA SER A 155 14.22 0.36 12.31
C SER A 155 13.38 -0.70 11.58
N MET A 156 12.55 -1.41 12.34
CA MET A 156 11.53 -2.31 11.81
C MET A 156 10.45 -1.54 11.02
N ALA A 157 10.11 -0.32 11.44
CA ALA A 157 9.11 0.52 10.81
C ALA A 157 9.77 1.46 9.79
N VAL A 158 9.44 1.31 8.51
CA VAL A 158 10.04 2.06 7.42
C VAL A 158 8.97 2.70 6.54
N THR A 159 8.95 4.03 6.50
CA THR A 159 8.02 4.80 5.68
C THR A 159 8.70 5.37 4.43
N LEU A 160 8.01 5.25 3.30
CA LEU A 160 8.31 5.98 2.06
C LEU A 160 7.30 7.10 1.75
N ALA A 161 6.31 7.28 2.63
CA ALA A 161 5.20 8.19 2.44
C ALA A 161 5.04 9.17 3.63
N GLY A 162 6.17 9.62 4.18
CA GLY A 162 6.20 10.56 5.29
C GLY A 162 5.72 9.96 6.62
N SER A 163 5.61 10.81 7.64
CA SER A 163 5.08 10.40 8.94
C SER A 163 3.63 9.94 8.81
N ASN A 164 3.33 8.79 9.38
CA ASN A 164 2.00 8.19 9.41
C ASN A 164 1.67 7.74 10.83
N LEU A 165 0.41 7.60 11.21
CA LEU A 165 0.07 7.11 12.54
C LEU A 165 0.25 5.58 12.64
N PHE A 166 0.05 4.86 11.53
CA PHE A 166 0.09 3.40 11.46
C PHE A 166 1.36 2.79 12.07
N GLU A 167 2.52 3.39 11.83
CA GLU A 167 3.82 2.92 12.31
C GLU A 167 4.25 3.50 13.67
N VAL A 168 3.44 4.33 14.33
CA VAL A 168 3.76 4.88 15.66
C VAL A 168 3.42 3.87 16.75
N GLY A 169 4.42 3.45 17.52
CA GLY A 169 4.23 2.56 18.68
C GLY A 169 3.77 3.29 19.94
N ASN A 170 3.28 2.55 20.93
CA ASN A 170 2.96 3.08 22.26
C ASN A 170 4.24 3.39 23.04
N ALA A 171 5.18 2.44 23.04
CA ALA A 171 6.50 2.60 23.61
C ALA A 171 7.50 3.16 22.58
N ASN A 172 7.16 3.05 21.30
CA ASN A 172 7.93 3.57 20.16
C ASN A 172 9.38 3.04 20.15
N ILE A 173 9.53 1.75 20.43
CA ILE A 173 10.80 1.02 20.49
C ILE A 173 11.41 0.89 19.09
N ALA A 174 10.56 0.78 18.07
CA ALA A 174 10.94 0.82 16.65
C ALA A 174 10.39 2.10 15.99
N PRO A 175 11.05 3.26 16.20
CA PRO A 175 10.58 4.52 15.63
C PRO A 175 10.60 4.49 14.11
N GLN A 176 9.73 5.25 13.47
CA GLN A 176 9.68 5.35 12.01
C GLN A 176 11.03 5.75 11.42
N TYR A 177 11.48 4.99 10.44
CA TYR A 177 12.64 5.34 9.64
C TYR A 177 12.19 5.79 8.25
N ALA A 178 12.23 7.10 8.04
CA ALA A 178 11.83 7.71 6.77
C ALA A 178 12.91 7.53 5.71
N ILE A 179 12.51 7.01 4.55
CA ILE A 179 13.37 6.80 3.39
C ILE A 179 12.68 7.35 2.13
N THR A 180 13.47 7.66 1.10
CA THR A 180 12.94 8.08 -0.20
C THR A 180 12.98 6.93 -1.21
N THR A 181 12.36 7.10 -2.37
CA THR A 181 12.53 6.19 -3.51
C THR A 181 13.97 6.12 -4.01
N GLY A 182 14.82 7.11 -3.68
CA GLY A 182 16.26 7.12 -3.94
C GLY A 182 17.11 6.43 -2.86
N GLY A 183 16.52 6.10 -1.70
CA GLY A 183 17.22 5.48 -0.57
C GLY A 183 17.28 6.40 0.66
N ALA A 184 18.22 6.08 1.55
CA ALA A 184 18.41 6.79 2.81
C ALA A 184 18.68 8.29 2.58
N VAL A 185 18.09 9.14 3.42
CA VAL A 185 18.39 10.57 3.42
C VAL A 185 19.73 10.78 4.13
N THR A 186 20.74 11.18 3.36
CA THR A 186 22.10 11.43 3.87
C THR A 186 22.46 12.91 3.83
N LEU A 187 23.37 13.32 4.71
CA LEU A 187 24.00 14.65 4.61
C LEU A 187 24.77 14.75 3.28
N SER A 188 24.57 15.85 2.55
CA SER A 188 25.28 16.14 1.31
C SER A 188 26.42 17.13 1.56
N ASN A 189 27.52 17.03 0.79
CA ASN A 189 28.66 17.96 0.86
C ASN A 189 29.33 18.09 2.24
N VAL A 190 29.24 17.04 3.07
CA VAL A 190 29.92 16.92 4.36
C VAL A 190 31.07 15.92 4.23
N SER A 191 32.23 16.39 3.76
CA SER A 191 33.44 15.59 3.57
C SER A 191 34.69 16.32 4.08
N GLY A 192 35.80 15.59 4.25
CA GLY A 192 37.07 16.14 4.72
C GLY A 192 36.93 16.91 6.03
N GLY A 193 37.46 18.15 6.06
CA GLY A 193 37.40 19.01 7.25
C GLY A 193 35.98 19.29 7.76
N ARG A 194 34.96 19.32 6.88
CA ARG A 194 33.55 19.50 7.30
C ARG A 194 33.03 18.30 8.07
N HIS A 195 33.38 17.09 7.63
CA HIS A 195 33.03 15.87 8.34
C HIS A 195 33.73 15.80 9.69
N THR A 196 35.02 16.15 9.76
CA THR A 196 35.77 16.23 11.02
C THR A 196 35.14 17.23 12.00
N ALA A 197 34.76 18.41 11.52
CA ALA A 197 34.09 19.42 12.35
C ALA A 197 32.73 18.94 12.86
N LEU A 198 31.90 18.32 11.99
CA LEU A 198 30.62 17.75 12.40
C LEU A 198 30.79 16.70 13.51
N GLN A 199 31.75 15.78 13.35
CA GLN A 199 32.04 14.76 14.35
C GLN A 199 32.52 15.37 15.67
N ALA A 200 33.33 16.44 15.61
CA ALA A 200 33.77 17.15 16.81
C ALA A 200 32.60 17.77 17.58
N PHE A 201 31.69 18.49 16.89
CA PHE A 201 30.49 19.06 17.51
C PHE A 201 29.57 17.97 18.08
N LEU A 202 29.29 16.91 17.32
CA LEU A 202 28.47 15.79 17.81
C LEU A 202 29.07 15.14 19.06
N ASN A 203 30.39 14.98 19.14
CA ASN A 203 31.04 14.41 20.32
C ASN A 203 30.96 15.32 21.54
N ILE A 204 31.05 16.64 21.35
CA ILE A 204 30.82 17.63 22.42
C ILE A 204 29.36 17.54 22.90
N ASP A 205 28.41 17.56 21.98
CA ASP A 205 26.98 17.58 22.30
C ASP A 205 26.53 16.28 22.98
N LYS A 206 27.04 15.12 22.55
CA LYS A 206 26.81 13.81 23.22
C LYS A 206 27.35 13.77 24.65
N ALA A 207 28.36 14.59 24.96
CA ALA A 207 28.92 14.73 26.30
C ALA A 207 28.30 15.89 27.10
N SER A 208 27.34 16.63 26.52
CA SER A 208 26.70 17.77 27.17
C SER A 208 25.98 17.35 28.47
N ALA A 209 26.05 18.24 29.47
CA ALA A 209 25.25 18.11 30.68
C ALA A 209 23.76 18.43 30.43
N ASP A 210 23.44 19.15 29.36
CA ASP A 210 22.07 19.40 28.95
C ASP A 210 21.47 18.14 28.29
N LEU A 211 20.42 17.59 28.92
CA LEU A 211 19.83 16.31 28.51
C LEU A 211 19.20 16.38 27.11
N GLN A 212 18.66 17.54 26.71
CA GLN A 212 18.04 17.71 25.40
C GLN A 212 19.09 17.73 24.28
N THR A 213 20.18 18.48 24.48
CA THR A 213 21.34 18.52 23.58
C THR A 213 21.95 17.14 23.42
N LYS A 214 22.17 16.43 24.54
CA LYS A 214 22.70 15.08 24.55
C LYS A 214 21.81 14.09 23.80
N ALA A 215 20.49 14.13 24.05
CA ALA A 215 19.53 13.26 23.37
C ALA A 215 19.47 13.55 21.86
N TYR A 216 19.39 14.83 21.48
CA TYR A 216 19.38 15.25 20.08
C TYR A 216 20.64 14.79 19.35
N ALA A 217 21.82 15.01 19.93
CA ALA A 217 23.09 14.58 19.35
C ALA A 217 23.17 13.06 19.21
N GLY A 218 22.66 12.29 20.18
CA GLY A 218 22.57 10.83 20.09
C GLY A 218 21.70 10.37 18.93
N VAL A 219 20.50 10.95 18.79
CA VAL A 219 19.58 10.63 17.68
C VAL A 219 20.18 11.02 16.32
N LEU A 220 20.82 12.20 16.23
CA LEU A 220 21.44 12.67 15.00
C LEU A 220 22.63 11.79 14.59
N ASP A 221 23.51 11.44 15.52
CA ASP A 221 24.66 10.54 15.29
C ASP A 221 24.18 9.16 14.82
N GLN A 222 23.17 8.59 15.48
CA GLN A 222 22.55 7.33 15.05
C GLN A 222 21.91 7.44 13.67
N GLY A 223 21.24 8.56 13.37
CA GLY A 223 20.64 8.83 12.06
C GLY A 223 21.67 8.88 10.93
N ILE A 224 22.79 9.58 11.15
CA ILE A 224 23.90 9.66 10.20
C ILE A 224 24.49 8.26 9.95
N ALA A 225 24.78 7.51 11.01
CA ALA A 225 25.35 6.17 10.91
C ALA A 225 24.43 5.20 10.16
N SER A 226 23.14 5.20 10.50
CA SER A 226 22.13 4.33 9.86
C SER A 226 21.94 4.69 8.38
N ALA A 227 21.90 5.98 8.05
CA ALA A 227 21.74 6.44 6.68
C ALA A 227 22.96 6.12 5.80
N ALA A 228 24.18 6.35 6.31
CA ALA A 228 25.41 6.02 5.59
C ALA A 228 25.52 4.51 5.31
N MET A 229 25.18 3.70 6.30
CA MET A 229 25.16 2.24 6.18
C MET A 229 24.14 1.77 5.13
N LEU A 230 22.89 2.23 5.23
CA LEU A 230 21.86 1.83 4.28
C LEU A 230 22.18 2.31 2.87
N LYS A 231 22.70 3.53 2.72
CA LYS A 231 23.17 4.05 1.44
C LYS A 231 24.23 3.14 0.83
N ALA A 232 25.27 2.76 1.58
CA ALA A 232 26.34 1.89 1.08
C ALA A 232 25.79 0.54 0.58
N ALA A 233 24.86 -0.06 1.31
CA ALA A 233 24.26 -1.33 0.94
C ALA A 233 23.35 -1.22 -0.30
N LEU A 234 22.58 -0.13 -0.40
CA LEU A 234 21.76 0.17 -1.58
C LEU A 234 22.62 0.45 -2.82
N ASP A 235 23.73 1.19 -2.68
CA ASP A 235 24.67 1.46 -3.77
C ASP A 235 25.33 0.16 -4.25
N ALA A 236 25.76 -0.71 -3.33
CA ALA A 236 26.30 -2.02 -3.67
C ALA A 236 25.29 -2.91 -4.40
N GLN A 237 24.03 -2.92 -3.94
CA GLN A 237 22.95 -3.64 -4.61
C GLN A 237 22.67 -3.07 -6.01
N ALA A 238 22.70 -1.74 -6.18
CA ALA A 238 22.54 -1.10 -7.48
C ALA A 238 23.69 -1.44 -8.43
N ALA A 239 24.93 -1.44 -7.94
CA ALA A 239 26.12 -1.81 -8.71
C ALA A 239 26.10 -3.29 -9.14
N ALA A 240 25.56 -4.17 -8.30
CA ALA A 240 25.34 -5.58 -8.65
C ALA A 240 24.27 -5.77 -9.74
N SER A 241 23.42 -4.75 -9.98
CA SER A 241 22.36 -4.73 -11.00
C SER A 241 21.54 -6.04 -11.08
N PRO A 242 20.97 -6.53 -9.97
CA PRO A 242 20.23 -7.78 -10.00
C PRO A 242 19.01 -7.68 -10.93
N SER A 243 18.76 -8.75 -11.68
CA SER A 243 17.75 -8.79 -12.76
C SER A 243 16.33 -8.48 -12.27
N TRP A 244 15.99 -8.82 -11.03
CA TRP A 244 14.68 -8.54 -10.44
C TRP A 244 14.36 -7.03 -10.33
N LEU A 245 15.37 -6.15 -10.38
CA LEU A 245 15.13 -4.69 -10.44
C LEU A 245 14.36 -4.28 -11.70
N ALA A 246 14.45 -5.06 -12.78
CA ALA A 246 13.73 -4.81 -14.03
C ALA A 246 12.23 -5.09 -13.93
N ARG A 247 11.76 -5.76 -12.85
CA ARG A 247 10.33 -5.96 -12.58
C ARG A 247 9.59 -4.67 -12.24
N PHE A 248 10.32 -3.60 -11.91
CA PHE A 248 9.78 -2.30 -11.52
C PHE A 248 10.06 -1.25 -12.60
N PRO A 249 9.27 -1.22 -13.70
CA PRO A 249 9.38 -0.18 -14.70
C PRO A 249 8.96 1.18 -14.12
N ASN A 250 9.49 2.28 -14.65
CA ASN A 250 9.08 3.62 -14.18
C ASN A 250 7.71 4.05 -14.72
N THR A 251 7.17 3.34 -15.71
CA THR A 251 5.92 3.65 -16.40
C THR A 251 4.91 2.53 -16.22
N ILE A 252 3.65 2.91 -16.03
CA ILE A 252 2.49 2.01 -16.00
C ILE A 252 1.86 2.00 -17.38
N SER A 253 1.60 0.81 -17.90
CA SER A 253 0.83 0.65 -19.12
C SER A 253 -0.63 1.04 -18.88
N THR A 254 -1.18 1.91 -19.72
CA THR A 254 -2.59 2.28 -19.60
C THR A 254 -3.51 1.12 -19.97
N PRO A 255 -4.63 0.95 -19.25
CA PRO A 255 -5.53 -0.15 -19.51
C PRO A 255 -6.42 0.12 -20.74
N ASN A 256 -6.97 -0.96 -21.33
CA ASN A 256 -8.16 -0.93 -22.20
C ASN A 256 -8.09 0.02 -23.42
N GLY A 257 -6.90 0.21 -24.00
CA GLY A 257 -6.73 1.10 -25.15
C GLY A 257 -6.58 2.58 -24.80
N GLY A 258 -6.32 2.91 -23.54
CA GLY A 258 -5.79 4.22 -23.16
C GLY A 258 -4.51 4.53 -23.94
N THR A 259 -4.37 5.78 -24.40
CA THR A 259 -3.34 6.14 -25.38
C THR A 259 -2.01 6.57 -24.77
N GLN A 260 -1.88 6.65 -23.44
CA GLN A 260 -0.69 7.20 -22.79
C GLN A 260 -0.29 6.46 -21.52
N ASN A 261 0.87 5.79 -21.55
CA ASN A 261 1.51 5.31 -20.33
C ASN A 261 1.86 6.51 -19.42
N PHE A 262 1.92 6.28 -18.11
CA PHE A 262 2.23 7.34 -17.14
C PHE A 262 3.28 6.88 -16.13
N THR A 263 4.00 7.83 -15.53
CA THR A 263 5.00 7.54 -14.50
C THR A 263 4.34 7.22 -13.16
N SER A 264 4.87 6.23 -12.43
CA SER A 264 4.30 5.81 -11.15
C SER A 264 5.22 6.07 -9.95
N SER A 265 4.73 6.89 -9.02
CA SER A 265 5.35 7.05 -7.70
C SER A 265 5.20 5.78 -6.88
N LEU A 266 4.06 5.10 -6.97
CA LEU A 266 3.80 3.89 -6.19
C LEU A 266 4.75 2.74 -6.58
N MET A 267 4.98 2.53 -7.87
CA MET A 267 5.92 1.55 -8.40
C MET A 267 7.35 1.85 -7.93
N SER A 268 7.73 3.14 -7.90
CA SER A 268 9.04 3.57 -7.40
C SER A 268 9.20 3.32 -5.89
N GLN A 269 8.14 3.55 -5.10
CA GLN A 269 8.10 3.21 -3.67
C GLN A 269 8.21 1.70 -3.47
N MET A 270 7.43 0.91 -4.21
CA MET A 270 7.45 -0.55 -4.12
C MET A 270 8.79 -1.15 -4.53
N LYS A 271 9.45 -0.57 -5.55
CA LYS A 271 10.82 -0.94 -5.92
C LYS A 271 11.77 -0.82 -4.73
N MET A 272 11.70 0.29 -4.00
CA MET A 272 12.52 0.48 -2.79
C MET A 272 12.12 -0.49 -1.68
N VAL A 273 10.82 -0.78 -1.48
CA VAL A 273 10.39 -1.84 -0.54
C VAL A 273 11.02 -3.18 -0.89
N ALA A 274 10.99 -3.61 -2.16
CA ALA A 274 11.62 -4.86 -2.59
C ALA A 274 13.15 -4.85 -2.38
N ARG A 275 13.82 -3.71 -2.61
CA ARG A 275 15.24 -3.53 -2.30
C ARG A 275 15.54 -3.71 -0.81
N LEU A 276 14.69 -3.17 0.05
CA LEU A 276 14.83 -3.28 1.50
C LEU A 276 14.50 -4.69 2.01
N ILE A 277 13.54 -5.40 1.40
CA ILE A 277 13.28 -6.81 1.70
C ILE A 277 14.49 -7.68 1.32
N ASP A 278 15.07 -7.47 0.12
CA ASP A 278 16.27 -8.18 -0.32
C ASP A 278 17.44 -7.95 0.65
N LEU A 279 17.71 -6.70 1.02
CA LEU A 279 18.77 -6.34 1.95
C LEU A 279 18.49 -6.84 3.36
N GLY A 280 17.26 -6.65 3.83
CA GLY A 280 16.77 -7.02 5.15
C GLY A 280 16.92 -8.50 5.42
N SER A 281 16.39 -9.33 4.52
CA SER A 281 16.39 -10.79 4.64
C SER A 281 17.77 -11.45 4.56
N ARG A 282 18.83 -10.72 4.20
CA ARG A 282 20.20 -11.24 4.18
C ARG A 282 20.92 -11.01 5.50
N SER A 283 21.76 -11.96 5.87
CA SER A 283 22.67 -11.80 7.01
C SER A 283 23.63 -10.63 6.79
N ILE A 284 24.10 -10.01 7.89
CA ILE A 284 25.11 -8.94 7.84
C ILE A 284 26.41 -9.45 7.18
N ALA A 285 26.80 -10.70 7.45
CA ALA A 285 27.98 -11.33 6.85
C ALA A 285 27.92 -11.44 5.31
N GLN A 286 26.70 -11.46 4.73
CA GLN A 286 26.46 -11.50 3.29
C GLN A 286 26.12 -10.11 2.71
N GLY A 287 26.49 -9.03 3.42
CA GLY A 287 26.22 -7.66 3.02
C GLY A 287 24.74 -7.25 3.11
N GLY A 288 23.94 -7.98 3.89
CA GLY A 288 22.56 -7.63 4.22
C GLY A 288 22.45 -6.78 5.49
N MET A 289 21.22 -6.68 6.00
CA MET A 289 20.87 -5.90 7.20
C MET A 289 20.43 -6.75 8.38
N GLY A 290 20.36 -8.08 8.24
CA GLY A 290 20.01 -8.99 9.34
C GLY A 290 18.61 -8.76 9.91
N MET A 291 17.70 -8.19 9.12
CA MET A 291 16.32 -7.93 9.53
C MET A 291 15.52 -9.23 9.48
N LYS A 292 14.76 -9.50 10.54
CA LYS A 292 13.86 -10.66 10.62
C LYS A 292 12.40 -10.26 10.42
N ARG A 293 12.05 -9.02 10.79
CA ARG A 293 10.72 -8.44 10.64
C ARG A 293 10.85 -7.00 10.19
N GLN A 294 9.99 -6.60 9.26
CA GLN A 294 9.91 -5.23 8.75
C GLN A 294 8.45 -4.91 8.44
N ILE A 295 8.08 -3.66 8.70
CA ILE A 295 6.81 -3.06 8.34
C ILE A 295 7.14 -1.90 7.42
N PHE A 296 6.46 -1.85 6.28
CA PHE A 296 6.65 -0.81 5.28
C PHE A 296 5.35 -0.04 5.06
N PHE A 297 5.43 1.29 5.15
CA PHE A 297 4.35 2.17 4.74
C PHE A 297 4.67 2.87 3.42
N ILE A 298 3.82 2.61 2.43
CA ILE A 298 3.82 3.26 1.12
C ILE A 298 2.41 3.77 0.83
N GLN A 299 2.31 4.85 0.05
CA GLN A 299 1.04 5.51 -0.21
C GLN A 299 0.95 5.98 -1.67
N VAL A 300 -0.27 5.96 -2.19
CA VAL A 300 -0.64 6.57 -3.46
C VAL A 300 -1.90 7.40 -3.28
N GLY A 301 -1.95 8.59 -3.88
CA GLY A 301 -3.12 9.47 -3.87
C GLY A 301 -3.97 9.32 -5.13
N GLY A 302 -4.93 10.23 -5.30
CA GLY A 302 -5.79 10.30 -6.49
C GLY A 302 -7.08 9.51 -6.40
N TYR A 303 -7.30 8.75 -5.31
CA TYR A 303 -8.52 7.95 -5.14
C TYR A 303 -9.77 8.78 -4.75
N ASP A 304 -9.61 10.09 -4.47
CA ASP A 304 -10.72 11.00 -4.15
C ASP A 304 -11.47 11.47 -5.40
N THR A 305 -11.99 10.50 -6.16
CA THR A 305 -12.66 10.74 -7.45
C THR A 305 -14.16 11.04 -7.25
N HIS A 306 -14.53 12.31 -7.09
CA HIS A 306 -15.94 12.76 -7.09
C HIS A 306 -16.53 12.87 -8.51
N THR A 307 -15.64 13.00 -9.49
CA THR A 307 -15.91 13.12 -10.92
C THR A 307 -14.75 12.50 -11.69
N ASN A 308 -14.89 12.33 -13.01
CA ASN A 308 -13.83 11.85 -13.90
C ASN A 308 -13.22 10.49 -13.48
N GLN A 309 -13.99 9.71 -12.71
CA GLN A 309 -13.62 8.35 -12.33
C GLN A 309 -13.48 7.47 -13.58
N THR A 310 -14.42 7.66 -14.51
CA THR A 310 -14.46 7.02 -15.82
C THR A 310 -14.48 8.05 -16.95
N GLY A 311 -14.25 7.61 -18.19
CA GLY A 311 -14.41 8.42 -19.39
C GLY A 311 -15.87 8.77 -19.74
N ASN A 312 -16.86 8.24 -19.02
CA ASN A 312 -18.27 8.60 -19.20
C ASN A 312 -18.69 9.84 -18.39
N ALA A 313 -17.89 10.27 -17.42
CA ALA A 313 -18.19 11.44 -16.60
C ALA A 313 -18.32 12.71 -17.47
N GLY A 314 -19.49 13.33 -17.48
CA GLY A 314 -19.76 14.54 -18.27
C GLY A 314 -19.77 14.35 -19.79
N ALA A 315 -19.77 13.12 -20.29
CA ALA A 315 -19.83 12.84 -21.72
C ALA A 315 -21.25 13.09 -22.29
N THR A 316 -21.33 13.61 -23.52
CA THR A 316 -22.60 13.80 -24.23
C THR A 316 -23.27 12.48 -24.64
N ALA A 317 -22.48 11.40 -24.73
CA ALA A 317 -22.94 10.03 -24.93
C ALA A 317 -22.11 9.09 -24.04
N VAL A 318 -22.79 8.15 -23.38
CA VAL A 318 -22.18 7.13 -22.52
C VAL A 318 -22.01 5.83 -23.29
N ASP A 319 -20.87 5.16 -23.10
CA ASP A 319 -20.60 3.86 -23.72
C ASP A 319 -19.69 2.96 -22.87
N ASN A 320 -19.63 1.68 -23.25
CA ASN A 320 -18.89 0.65 -22.52
C ASN A 320 -17.35 0.77 -22.68
N ALA A 321 -16.85 1.41 -23.73
CA ALA A 321 -15.41 1.57 -23.92
C ALA A 321 -14.85 2.70 -23.04
N ARG A 322 -15.67 3.73 -22.80
CA ARG A 322 -15.34 4.88 -21.95
C ARG A 322 -15.43 4.58 -20.45
N VAL A 323 -16.32 3.68 -20.03
CA VAL A 323 -16.52 3.38 -18.60
C VAL A 323 -15.31 2.67 -17.97
N ILE A 324 -14.49 2.01 -18.77
CA ILE A 324 -13.33 1.20 -18.33
C ILE A 324 -11.98 1.92 -18.45
N ILE A 325 -12.01 3.20 -18.84
CA ILE A 325 -10.86 4.12 -18.86
C ILE A 325 -11.16 5.32 -17.96
N GLY A 326 -10.16 6.10 -17.57
CA GLY A 326 -10.32 7.27 -16.70
C GLY A 326 -9.34 7.24 -15.53
N SER A 327 -9.46 8.23 -14.63
CA SER A 327 -8.51 8.39 -13.51
C SER A 327 -8.48 7.15 -12.61
N HIS A 328 -9.63 6.53 -12.36
CA HIS A 328 -9.72 5.37 -11.48
C HIS A 328 -9.19 4.09 -12.14
N ALA A 329 -9.45 3.91 -13.44
CA ALA A 329 -8.85 2.83 -14.21
C ALA A 329 -7.30 2.93 -14.23
N ASN A 330 -6.75 4.15 -14.32
CA ASN A 330 -5.30 4.37 -14.23
C ASN A 330 -4.76 3.96 -12.85
N LEU A 331 -5.41 4.37 -11.77
CA LEU A 331 -5.02 4.01 -10.40
C LEU A 331 -5.08 2.49 -10.17
N TYR A 332 -6.08 1.80 -10.72
CA TYR A 332 -6.18 0.35 -10.68
C TYR A 332 -5.13 -0.37 -11.51
N SER A 333 -4.76 0.17 -12.67
CA SER A 333 -3.64 -0.33 -13.45
C SER A 333 -2.31 -0.17 -12.70
N GLU A 334 -2.08 0.99 -12.08
CA GLU A 334 -0.90 1.23 -11.25
C GLU A 334 -0.83 0.26 -10.06
N LEU A 335 -1.94 0.07 -9.36
CA LEU A 335 -2.06 -0.87 -8.26
C LEU A 335 -1.77 -2.31 -8.70
N SER A 336 -2.39 -2.74 -9.81
CA SER A 336 -2.28 -4.11 -10.30
C SER A 336 -0.87 -4.46 -10.77
N GLN A 337 -0.28 -3.60 -11.59
CA GLN A 337 1.10 -3.78 -12.06
C GLN A 337 2.12 -3.68 -10.92
N THR A 338 1.91 -2.81 -9.93
CA THR A 338 2.86 -2.65 -8.80
C THR A 338 2.87 -3.86 -7.88
N LEU A 339 1.70 -4.41 -7.53
CA LEU A 339 1.63 -5.63 -6.71
C LEU A 339 2.18 -6.85 -7.44
N ASN A 340 1.96 -6.93 -8.76
CA ASN A 340 2.57 -7.96 -9.59
C ASN A 340 4.10 -7.85 -9.65
N ALA A 341 4.63 -6.64 -9.81
CA ALA A 341 6.06 -6.38 -9.77
C ALA A 341 6.69 -6.87 -8.45
N LEU A 342 6.03 -6.61 -7.31
CA LEU A 342 6.46 -7.15 -6.01
C LEU A 342 6.47 -8.68 -6.02
N HIS A 343 5.36 -9.32 -6.39
CA HIS A 343 5.25 -10.78 -6.39
C HIS A 343 6.30 -11.46 -7.28
N LEU A 344 6.54 -10.92 -8.48
CA LEU A 344 7.57 -11.41 -9.40
C LEU A 344 8.97 -11.20 -8.83
N ALA A 345 9.27 -10.01 -8.31
CA ALA A 345 10.58 -9.71 -7.73
C ALA A 345 10.91 -10.61 -6.53
N LEU A 346 9.95 -10.88 -5.63
CA LEU A 346 10.17 -11.79 -4.50
C LEU A 346 10.51 -13.21 -4.96
N GLY A 347 9.86 -13.69 -6.03
CA GLY A 347 10.17 -15.00 -6.63
C GLY A 347 11.54 -15.03 -7.30
N ASP A 348 11.90 -13.97 -8.03
CA ASP A 348 13.22 -13.85 -8.67
C ASP A 348 14.35 -13.79 -7.61
N ILE A 349 14.15 -13.03 -6.52
CA ILE A 349 15.09 -12.96 -5.39
C ILE A 349 15.22 -14.34 -4.73
N GLY A 350 14.11 -15.02 -4.46
CA GLY A 350 14.11 -16.37 -3.90
C GLY A 350 14.85 -17.36 -4.80
N THR A 351 14.57 -17.33 -6.10
CA THR A 351 15.20 -18.19 -7.11
C THR A 351 16.71 -17.97 -7.18
N ALA A 352 17.16 -16.71 -7.20
CA ALA A 352 18.58 -16.36 -7.18
C ALA A 352 19.32 -16.86 -5.92
N ARG A 353 18.58 -17.16 -4.84
CA ARG A 353 19.10 -17.68 -3.58
C ARG A 353 18.90 -19.19 -3.42
N GLY A 354 18.37 -19.89 -4.43
CA GLY A 354 18.08 -21.32 -4.36
C GLY A 354 16.85 -21.68 -3.51
N ALA A 355 16.00 -20.71 -3.19
CA ALA A 355 14.77 -20.91 -2.42
C ALA A 355 13.62 -20.04 -3.00
N PRO A 356 13.02 -20.43 -4.14
CA PRO A 356 12.06 -19.63 -4.90
C PRO A 356 10.88 -19.07 -4.09
N ASP A 357 10.34 -19.87 -3.17
CA ASP A 357 9.12 -19.52 -2.43
C ASP A 357 9.41 -18.80 -1.10
N MET A 358 10.67 -18.79 -0.64
CA MET A 358 11.07 -18.30 0.70
C MET A 358 10.51 -16.89 1.00
N LEU A 359 10.68 -15.95 0.07
CA LEU A 359 10.21 -14.58 0.29
C LEU A 359 8.74 -14.38 -0.06
N ARG A 360 8.19 -15.17 -1.00
CA ARG A 360 6.76 -15.11 -1.33
C ARG A 360 5.90 -15.58 -0.14
N ASP A 361 6.39 -16.55 0.61
CA ASP A 361 5.72 -17.08 1.81
C ASP A 361 5.99 -16.24 3.07
N SER A 362 6.95 -15.30 3.02
CA SER A 362 7.36 -14.48 4.17
C SER A 362 6.90 -13.03 4.10
N VAL A 363 6.30 -12.60 2.99
CA VAL A 363 5.88 -11.20 2.77
C VAL A 363 4.37 -11.14 2.54
N THR A 364 3.68 -10.39 3.40
CA THR A 364 2.26 -10.05 3.21
C THR A 364 2.13 -8.58 2.87
N SER A 365 1.43 -8.27 1.77
CA SER A 365 1.01 -6.93 1.40
C SER A 365 -0.51 -6.83 1.49
N PHE A 366 -1.02 -5.71 2.00
CA PHE A 366 -2.44 -5.40 2.02
C PHE A 366 -2.66 -3.93 1.65
N THR A 367 -3.87 -3.65 1.19
CA THR A 367 -4.34 -2.31 0.85
C THR A 367 -5.37 -1.82 1.86
N SER A 368 -5.31 -0.54 2.19
CA SER A 368 -6.38 0.15 2.93
C SER A 368 -6.63 1.52 2.29
N SER A 369 -7.80 2.07 2.52
CA SER A 369 -8.19 3.43 2.11
C SER A 369 -8.99 4.05 3.25
N ASP A 370 -9.17 5.37 3.26
CA ASP A 370 -9.93 6.07 4.29
C ASP A 370 -11.32 5.43 4.47
N PHE A 371 -12.03 5.23 3.37
CA PHE A 371 -13.37 4.63 3.33
C PHE A 371 -13.66 4.11 1.92
N ASN A 372 -14.73 3.33 1.76
CA ASN A 372 -15.30 3.09 0.44
C ASN A 372 -16.12 4.29 -0.05
N ARG A 373 -16.45 4.33 -1.35
CA ARG A 373 -17.34 5.34 -1.93
C ARG A 373 -18.80 4.93 -1.88
N THR A 374 -19.70 5.90 -2.04
CA THR A 374 -21.13 5.63 -2.18
C THR A 374 -21.38 4.63 -3.29
N PHE A 375 -22.24 3.63 -3.01
CA PHE A 375 -22.63 2.68 -4.04
C PHE A 375 -23.36 3.38 -5.21
N PRO A 376 -24.34 4.27 -4.99
CA PRO A 376 -24.94 5.07 -6.06
C PRO A 376 -23.94 6.06 -6.69
N CYS A 377 -24.10 6.29 -8.00
CA CYS A 377 -23.40 7.33 -8.75
C CYS A 377 -24.04 8.71 -8.49
N ASN A 378 -23.21 9.75 -8.35
CA ASN A 378 -23.65 11.15 -8.20
C ASN A 378 -23.92 11.87 -9.56
N GLY A 379 -23.81 11.13 -10.67
CA GLY A 379 -23.97 11.62 -12.05
C GLY A 379 -22.64 11.83 -12.78
N PHE A 380 -21.54 11.99 -12.05
CA PHE A 380 -20.20 12.18 -12.62
C PHE A 380 -19.13 11.24 -12.01
N GLY A 381 -19.42 10.64 -10.87
CA GLY A 381 -18.52 9.83 -10.07
C GLY A 381 -19.24 9.30 -8.82
N SER A 382 -18.53 9.16 -7.73
CA SER A 382 -19.06 8.70 -6.44
C SER A 382 -18.62 9.60 -5.29
N ASP A 383 -19.47 9.73 -4.27
CA ASP A 383 -19.21 10.55 -3.09
C ASP A 383 -18.65 9.72 -1.95
N HIS A 384 -18.34 10.39 -0.83
CA HIS A 384 -17.80 9.74 0.36
C HIS A 384 -18.79 8.73 0.94
N GLY A 385 -18.33 7.49 1.08
CA GLY A 385 -19.03 6.45 1.79
C GLY A 385 -18.46 6.26 3.20
N TRP A 386 -18.89 5.17 3.81
CA TRP A 386 -18.45 4.70 5.11
C TRP A 386 -18.67 3.19 5.15
N GLY A 387 -17.81 2.48 5.87
CA GLY A 387 -17.68 1.04 5.70
C GLY A 387 -16.67 0.77 4.61
#